data_AF-A0A5H2PU78-F1
#
_entry.id   AF-A0A5H2PU78-F1
#
_cell.length_a   1.000
_cell.length_b   1.000
_cell.length_c   1.000
_cell.angle_alpha   90.00
_cell.angle_beta   90.00
_cell.angle_gamma   90.00
#
_symmetry.space_group_name_H-M   'P 1'
#
loop_
_entity.id
_entity.type
_entity.pdbx_description
1 polymer ?
#
loop_
_entity_poly.entity_id
_entity_poly.type
_entity_poly.pdbx_seq_one_letter_code
_entity_poly.pdbx_strand_id
1 'polypeptide(L)'
;MNTPTTRAPRAEVSVETIGELINLSGRQRMLSQRIVLQMLLAAQGDGAASDIARTCLSTFASAHAALVAGNERLPGAFSDALQQLYFGNPRADARIRAFIALATAAMDAAPVGTAGRTRPLDALVAQATPTLELLQAVTQAYQEEMHRCEVHLRKREADIAERLGGISMQANIVAMNARISAARAGAYGKEFSVITMVLADIIQEMDQLIRHVVGPKGAQAPGAEPPRPAPQPWTVRKAF
;
A
#
# COMPACT_ATOMS: atom_id res chain seq x y z
N MET A 1 -17.19 -34.10 -18.99
CA MET A 1 -16.23 -33.11 -19.51
C MET A 1 -16.34 -31.88 -18.63
N ASN A 2 -15.37 -31.65 -17.75
CA ASN A 2 -15.39 -30.50 -16.85
C ASN A 2 -14.52 -29.41 -17.49
N THR A 3 -15.15 -28.34 -17.98
CA THR A 3 -14.46 -27.14 -18.45
C THR A 3 -13.92 -26.37 -17.24
N PRO A 4 -12.60 -26.11 -17.15
CA PRO A 4 -12.08 -25.25 -16.10
C PRO A 4 -12.51 -23.81 -16.40
N THR A 5 -13.28 -23.21 -15.50
CA THR A 5 -13.59 -21.78 -15.54
C THR A 5 -12.29 -20.99 -15.42
N THR A 6 -11.81 -20.44 -16.54
CA THR A 6 -10.70 -19.49 -16.56
C THR A 6 -11.15 -18.24 -15.83
N ARG A 7 -10.75 -18.12 -14.56
CA ARG A 7 -10.92 -16.91 -13.75
C ARG A 7 -10.27 -15.76 -14.53
N ALA A 8 -11.05 -14.74 -14.89
CA ALA A 8 -10.54 -13.55 -15.54
C ALA A 8 -9.31 -13.02 -14.78
N PRO A 9 -8.27 -12.51 -15.48
CA PRO A 9 -7.10 -11.96 -14.81
C PRO A 9 -7.59 -10.85 -13.87
N ARG A 10 -7.38 -11.04 -12.57
CA ARG A 10 -7.58 -9.97 -11.57
C ARG A 10 -6.78 -8.77 -12.08
N ALA A 11 -7.43 -7.64 -12.28
CA ALA A 11 -6.74 -6.40 -12.60
C ALA A 11 -5.59 -6.21 -11.58
N GLU A 12 -4.35 -6.07 -12.06
CA GLU A 12 -3.20 -5.82 -11.20
C GLU A 12 -3.47 -4.52 -10.44
N VAL A 13 -3.69 -4.63 -9.13
CA VAL A 13 -3.94 -3.47 -8.26
C VAL A 13 -2.61 -2.74 -8.08
N SER A 14 -2.60 -1.44 -8.36
CA SER A 14 -1.37 -0.65 -8.24
C SER A 14 -0.96 -0.45 -6.78
N VAL A 15 0.34 -0.26 -6.54
CA VAL A 15 0.92 0.08 -5.23
C VAL A 15 0.23 1.30 -4.63
N GLU A 16 -0.04 2.34 -5.44
CA GLU A 16 -0.73 3.55 -5.02
C GLU A 16 -2.14 3.23 -4.49
N THR A 17 -2.88 2.37 -5.21
CA THR A 17 -4.23 1.96 -4.83
C THR A 17 -4.23 1.17 -3.52
N ILE A 18 -3.25 0.28 -3.30
CA ILE A 18 -3.09 -0.42 -2.02
C ILE A 18 -2.77 0.58 -0.91
N GLY A 19 -1.97 1.61 -1.19
CA GLY A 19 -1.66 2.69 -0.24
C GLY A 19 -2.92 3.45 0.19
N GLU A 20 -3.81 3.76 -0.75
CA GLU A 20 -5.11 4.37 -0.45
C GLU A 20 -5.99 3.47 0.44
N LEU A 21 -6.00 2.15 0.19
CA LEU A 21 -6.73 1.17 0.99
C LEU A 21 -6.18 1.07 2.43
N ILE A 22 -4.85 1.08 2.61
CA ILE A 22 -4.20 1.12 3.93
C ILE A 22 -4.60 2.40 4.69
N ASN A 23 -4.61 3.55 4.01
CA ASN A 23 -5.03 4.81 4.62
C ASN A 23 -6.50 4.77 5.04
N LEU A 24 -7.37 4.18 4.21
CA LEU A 24 -8.80 4.04 4.50
C LEU A 24 -9.05 3.09 5.68
N SER A 25 -8.40 1.93 5.71
CA SER A 25 -8.48 0.99 6.85
C SER A 25 -7.88 1.60 8.13
N GLY A 26 -6.79 2.36 7.99
CA GLY A 26 -6.18 3.11 9.09
C GLY A 26 -7.15 4.12 9.71
N ARG A 27 -7.88 4.87 8.87
CA ARG A 27 -8.92 5.81 9.33
C ARG A 27 -10.05 5.12 10.07
N GLN A 28 -10.42 3.89 9.71
CA GLN A 28 -11.47 3.17 10.45
C GLN A 28 -11.12 2.96 11.92
N ARG A 29 -9.85 2.68 12.27
CA ARG A 29 -9.42 2.54 13.67
C ARG A 29 -9.66 3.81 14.48
N MET A 30 -9.28 4.96 13.91
CA MET A 30 -9.51 6.26 14.55
C MET A 30 -11.00 6.53 14.68
N LEU A 31 -11.76 6.31 13.60
CA LEU A 31 -13.20 6.55 13.59
C LEU A 31 -13.94 5.63 14.56
N SER A 32 -13.58 4.34 14.70
CA SER A 32 -14.24 3.43 15.64
C SER A 32 -14.11 3.91 17.08
N GLN A 33 -12.91 4.37 17.47
CA GLN A 33 -12.67 4.89 18.81
C GLN A 33 -13.37 6.24 19.01
N ARG A 34 -13.32 7.11 18.00
CA ARG A 34 -14.00 8.41 18.02
C ARG A 34 -15.51 8.25 18.13
N ILE A 35 -16.12 7.28 17.46
CA ILE A 35 -17.56 6.98 17.59
C ILE A 35 -17.89 6.62 19.04
N VAL A 36 -17.15 5.68 19.64
CA VAL A 36 -17.39 5.26 21.04
C VAL A 36 -17.23 6.44 22.01
N LEU A 37 -16.17 7.23 21.87
CA LEU A 37 -15.93 8.41 22.71
C LEU A 37 -17.07 9.44 22.60
N GLN A 38 -17.49 9.77 21.38
CA GLN A 38 -18.55 10.76 21.16
C GLN A 38 -19.90 10.26 21.64
N MET A 39 -20.17 8.96 21.55
CA MET A 39 -21.36 8.36 22.15
C MET A 39 -21.36 8.43 23.68
N LEU A 40 -20.21 8.26 24.32
CA LEU A 40 -20.07 8.44 25.77
C LEU A 40 -20.26 9.90 26.20
N LEU A 41 -19.72 10.86 25.45
CA LEU A 41 -19.91 12.30 25.70
C LEU A 41 -21.37 12.72 25.51
N ALA A 42 -22.02 12.22 24.45
CA ALA A 42 -23.45 12.46 24.22
C ALA A 42 -24.33 11.85 25.32
N ALA A 43 -23.91 10.73 25.93
CA ALA A 43 -24.58 10.16 27.10
C ALA A 43 -24.42 11.01 28.37
N GLN A 44 -23.35 11.80 28.47
CA GLN A 44 -23.10 12.76 29.56
C GLN A 44 -23.75 14.13 29.32
N GLY A 45 -24.46 14.32 28.21
CA GLY A 45 -25.19 15.56 27.92
C GLY A 45 -24.45 16.56 27.02
N ASP A 46 -23.34 16.17 26.40
CA ASP A 46 -22.71 16.99 25.36
C ASP A 46 -23.61 17.03 24.11
N GLY A 47 -24.18 18.21 23.84
CA GLY A 47 -25.12 18.41 22.73
C GLY A 47 -24.49 18.30 21.34
N ALA A 48 -23.19 18.57 21.18
CA ALA A 48 -22.52 18.47 19.89
C ALA A 48 -22.04 17.04 19.59
N ALA A 49 -21.81 16.24 20.63
CA ALA A 49 -21.21 14.92 20.50
C ALA A 49 -22.05 13.93 19.68
N SER A 50 -23.39 14.03 19.75
CA SER A 50 -24.28 13.14 18.98
C SER A 50 -24.13 13.33 17.47
N ASP A 51 -24.06 14.58 17.01
CA ASP A 51 -23.90 14.92 15.59
C ASP A 51 -22.52 14.52 15.06
N ILE A 52 -21.48 14.72 15.88
CA ILE A 52 -20.12 14.27 15.56
C ILE A 52 -20.09 12.74 15.45
N ALA A 53 -20.71 12.02 16.39
CA ALA A 53 -20.77 10.56 16.36
C ALA A 53 -21.47 10.05 15.09
N ARG A 54 -22.60 10.66 14.71
CA ARG A 54 -23.36 10.31 13.49
C ARG A 54 -22.53 10.53 12.21
N THR A 55 -21.82 11.65 12.15
CA THR A 55 -20.92 11.97 11.02
C THR A 55 -19.76 10.98 10.93
N CYS A 56 -19.13 10.66 12.07
CA CYS A 56 -18.07 9.66 12.12
C CYS A 56 -18.57 8.27 11.70
N LEU A 57 -19.76 7.86 12.15
CA LEU A 57 -20.35 6.57 11.80
C LEU A 57 -20.67 6.47 10.30
N SER A 58 -21.25 7.52 9.70
CA SER A 58 -21.49 7.57 8.26
C SER A 58 -20.19 7.42 7.45
N THR A 59 -19.14 8.13 7.87
CA THR A 59 -17.81 8.04 7.24
C THR A 59 -17.20 6.65 7.40
N PHE A 60 -17.32 6.07 8.59
CA PHE A 60 -16.83 4.72 8.90
C PHE A 60 -17.54 3.65 8.07
N ALA A 61 -18.87 3.72 7.97
CA ALA A 61 -19.68 2.77 7.19
C ALA A 61 -19.39 2.87 5.69
N SER A 62 -19.26 4.09 5.16
CA SER A 62 -18.89 4.31 3.75
C SER A 62 -17.49 3.79 3.44
N ALA A 63 -16.52 4.05 4.33
CA ALA A 63 -15.18 3.49 4.23
C ALA A 63 -15.19 1.96 4.22
N HIS A 64 -16.00 1.34 5.09
CA HIS A 64 -16.12 -0.11 5.19
C HIS A 64 -16.70 -0.72 3.91
N ALA A 65 -17.76 -0.12 3.37
CA ALA A 65 -18.35 -0.55 2.11
C ALA A 65 -17.32 -0.49 0.97
N ALA A 66 -16.55 0.59 0.88
CA ALA A 66 -15.52 0.74 -0.14
C ALA A 66 -14.35 -0.26 0.00
N LEU A 67 -13.95 -0.61 1.23
CA LEU A 67 -12.92 -1.63 1.47
C LEU A 67 -13.39 -3.04 1.11
N VAL A 68 -14.67 -3.36 1.34
CA VAL A 68 -15.21 -4.72 1.14
C VAL A 68 -15.71 -4.91 -0.28
N ALA A 69 -16.66 -4.09 -0.72
CA ALA A 69 -17.34 -4.22 -2.01
C ALA A 69 -16.62 -3.49 -3.15
N GLY A 70 -15.77 -2.51 -2.83
CA GLY A 70 -15.15 -1.64 -3.81
C GLY A 70 -16.09 -0.53 -4.30
N ASN A 71 -15.60 0.23 -5.27
CA ASN A 71 -16.33 1.24 -6.03
C ASN A 71 -15.59 1.49 -7.37
N GLU A 72 -15.94 2.53 -8.12
CA GLU A 72 -15.29 2.85 -9.40
C GLU A 72 -13.76 3.03 -9.30
N ARG A 73 -13.25 3.44 -8.13
CA ARG A 73 -11.82 3.70 -7.88
C ARG A 73 -11.12 2.58 -7.12
N LEU A 74 -11.82 1.97 -6.17
CA LEU A 74 -11.23 1.00 -5.23
C LEU A 74 -11.71 -0.41 -5.56
N PRO A 75 -10.80 -1.40 -5.62
CA PRO A 75 -11.13 -2.76 -6.05
C PRO A 75 -11.85 -3.60 -4.98
N GLY A 76 -12.11 -3.04 -3.80
CA GLY A 76 -12.65 -3.77 -2.65
C GLY A 76 -11.65 -4.80 -2.11
N ALA A 77 -12.16 -5.94 -1.62
CA ALA A 77 -11.34 -7.05 -1.16
C ALA A 77 -10.69 -7.78 -2.37
N PHE A 78 -9.60 -7.22 -2.89
CA PHE A 78 -9.03 -7.65 -4.17
C PHE A 78 -8.26 -8.98 -4.10
N SER A 79 -7.67 -9.34 -2.96
CA SER A 79 -6.87 -10.56 -2.80
C SER A 79 -7.62 -11.68 -2.11
N ASP A 80 -7.18 -12.93 -2.31
CA ASP A 80 -7.79 -14.09 -1.63
C ASP A 80 -7.58 -14.01 -0.11
N ALA A 81 -6.45 -13.45 0.36
CA ALA A 81 -6.21 -13.23 1.78
C ALA A 81 -7.22 -12.23 2.39
N LEU A 82 -7.49 -11.12 1.69
CA LEU A 82 -8.49 -10.14 2.13
C LEU A 82 -9.90 -10.71 2.07
N GLN A 83 -10.24 -11.49 1.04
CA GLN A 83 -11.52 -12.19 0.95
C GLN A 83 -11.72 -13.16 2.12
N GLN A 84 -10.69 -13.93 2.49
CA GLN A 84 -10.74 -14.81 3.66
C GLN A 84 -10.86 -14.03 4.98
N LEU A 85 -10.19 -12.88 5.09
CA LEU A 85 -10.29 -12.05 6.29
C LEU A 85 -11.70 -11.49 6.48
N TYR A 86 -12.33 -10.97 5.41
CA TYR A 86 -13.65 -10.38 5.47
C TYR A 86 -14.78 -11.41 5.58
N PHE A 87 -14.73 -12.48 4.79
CA PHE A 87 -15.84 -13.42 4.63
C PHE A 87 -15.58 -14.82 5.20
N GLY A 88 -14.32 -15.18 5.43
CA GLY A 88 -13.91 -16.42 6.10
C GLY A 88 -13.91 -16.30 7.62
N ASN A 89 -13.01 -17.00 8.32
CA ASN A 89 -12.77 -16.81 9.76
C ASN A 89 -11.62 -15.80 9.91
N PRO A 90 -11.83 -14.59 10.47
CA PRO A 90 -12.72 -14.19 11.58
C PRO A 90 -14.03 -13.45 11.23
N ARG A 91 -14.49 -13.47 9.98
CA ARG A 91 -15.70 -12.78 9.49
C ARG A 91 -15.65 -11.26 9.74
N ALA A 92 -14.56 -10.61 9.34
CA ALA A 92 -14.35 -9.20 9.64
C ALA A 92 -15.50 -8.30 9.15
N ASP A 93 -16.07 -8.57 7.98
CA ASP A 93 -17.18 -7.78 7.44
C ASP A 93 -18.41 -7.84 8.35
N ALA A 94 -18.82 -9.05 8.74
CA ALA A 94 -19.99 -9.26 9.60
C ALA A 94 -19.80 -8.58 10.97
N ARG A 95 -18.61 -8.68 11.56
CA ARG A 95 -18.29 -8.08 12.87
C ARG A 95 -18.28 -6.54 12.80
N ILE A 96 -17.70 -5.96 11.76
CA ILE A 96 -17.66 -4.51 11.57
C ILE A 96 -19.07 -3.97 11.29
N ARG A 97 -19.89 -4.68 10.50
CA ARG A 97 -21.31 -4.33 10.30
C ARG A 97 -22.12 -4.44 11.59
N ALA A 98 -21.84 -5.43 12.43
CA ALA A 98 -22.47 -5.54 13.75
C ALA A 98 -22.11 -4.34 14.65
N PHE A 99 -20.85 -3.88 14.64
CA PHE A 99 -20.45 -2.65 15.32
C PHE A 99 -21.21 -1.42 14.80
N ILE A 100 -21.36 -1.28 13.48
CA ILE A 100 -22.13 -0.18 12.86
C ILE A 100 -23.60 -0.22 13.32
N ALA A 101 -24.20 -1.41 13.34
CA ALA A 101 -25.59 -1.60 13.79
C ALA A 101 -25.75 -1.24 15.28
N LEU A 102 -24.82 -1.66 16.15
CA LEU A 102 -24.81 -1.30 17.58
C LEU A 102 -24.69 0.22 17.78
N ALA A 103 -23.77 0.86 17.05
CA ALA A 103 -23.59 2.30 17.12
C ALA A 103 -24.86 3.05 16.67
N THR A 104 -25.51 2.59 15.60
CA THR A 104 -26.78 3.17 15.11
C THR A 104 -27.89 3.01 16.15
N ALA A 105 -28.06 1.81 16.70
CA ALA A 105 -29.06 1.54 17.74
C ALA A 105 -28.83 2.39 19.00
N ALA A 106 -27.57 2.61 19.39
CA ALA A 106 -27.22 3.46 20.51
C ALA A 106 -27.50 4.95 20.25
N MET A 107 -27.38 5.43 19.00
CA MET A 107 -27.74 6.80 18.58
C MET A 107 -29.24 7.03 18.55
N ASP A 108 -30.02 6.03 18.14
CA ASP A 108 -31.47 6.14 17.96
C ASP A 108 -32.25 5.84 19.25
N ALA A 109 -31.59 5.30 20.29
CA ALA A 109 -32.17 5.12 21.61
C ALA A 109 -32.51 6.48 22.25
N ALA A 110 -33.78 6.85 22.14
CA ALA A 110 -34.36 8.05 22.75
C ALA A 110 -34.11 8.10 24.28
N PRO A 111 -34.09 9.30 24.90
CA PRO A 111 -33.83 9.48 26.33
C PRO A 111 -35.00 9.02 27.24
N VAL A 112 -35.88 8.14 26.77
CA VAL A 112 -37.02 7.63 27.55
C VAL A 112 -36.51 6.61 28.57
N GLY A 113 -36.05 7.14 29.70
CA GLY A 113 -35.60 6.37 30.86
C GLY A 113 -34.11 6.04 30.84
N THR A 114 -33.41 6.49 31.88
CA THR A 114 -31.98 6.25 32.16
C THR A 114 -31.57 4.78 32.17
N ALA A 115 -32.53 3.85 32.29
CA ALA A 115 -32.30 2.41 32.33
C ALA A 115 -32.30 1.71 30.95
N GLY A 116 -32.93 2.30 29.92
CA GLY A 116 -33.04 1.72 28.58
C GLY A 116 -31.88 2.13 27.64
N ARG A 117 -31.41 3.38 27.78
CA ARG A 117 -30.32 3.97 26.97
C ARG A 117 -28.93 3.40 27.29
N THR A 118 -28.75 2.81 28.48
CA THR A 118 -27.48 2.25 28.96
C THR A 118 -27.12 0.96 28.22
N ARG A 119 -28.08 0.06 27.94
CA ARG A 119 -27.78 -1.26 27.36
C ARG A 119 -27.11 -1.23 25.96
N PRO A 120 -27.60 -0.44 24.98
CA PRO A 120 -26.94 -0.36 23.66
C PRO A 120 -25.57 0.30 23.73
N LEU A 121 -25.40 1.30 24.59
CA LEU A 121 -24.14 2.00 24.80
C LEU A 121 -23.10 1.10 25.47
N ASP A 122 -23.50 0.35 26.51
CA ASP A 122 -22.63 -0.61 27.20
C ASP A 122 -22.15 -1.70 26.24
N ALA A 123 -23.04 -2.20 25.37
CA ALA A 123 -22.68 -3.16 24.32
C ALA A 123 -21.70 -2.56 23.29
N LEU A 124 -21.89 -1.29 22.91
CA LEU A 124 -20.98 -0.59 22.02
C LEU A 124 -19.57 -0.42 22.64
N VAL A 125 -19.52 -0.04 23.92
CA VAL A 125 -18.27 0.11 24.68
C VAL A 125 -17.55 -1.23 24.83
N ALA A 126 -18.27 -2.31 25.14
CA ALA A 126 -17.72 -3.66 25.20
C ALA A 126 -17.09 -4.10 23.85
N GLN A 127 -17.64 -3.63 22.73
CA GLN A 127 -17.13 -3.91 21.39
C GLN A 127 -15.99 -2.97 20.96
N ALA A 128 -15.65 -1.94 21.71
CA ALA A 128 -14.63 -0.95 21.32
C ALA A 128 -13.25 -1.58 21.10
N THR A 129 -12.76 -2.34 22.07
CA THR A 129 -11.44 -3.02 22.00
C THR A 129 -11.44 -4.15 20.97
N PRO A 130 -12.40 -5.10 20.97
CA PRO A 130 -12.43 -6.16 19.96
C PRO A 130 -12.56 -5.65 18.52
N THR A 131 -13.25 -4.52 18.31
CA THR A 131 -13.36 -3.89 16.98
C THR A 131 -12.05 -3.23 16.58
N LEU A 132 -11.37 -2.54 17.50
CA LEU A 132 -10.07 -1.94 17.21
C LEU A 132 -9.02 -2.98 16.81
N GLU A 133 -8.95 -4.09 17.53
CA GLU A 133 -8.04 -5.20 17.24
C GLU A 133 -8.33 -5.80 15.85
N LEU A 134 -9.61 -5.99 15.51
CA LEU A 134 -10.04 -6.46 14.20
C LEU A 134 -9.62 -5.47 13.09
N LEU A 135 -9.83 -4.17 13.29
CA LEU A 135 -9.46 -3.14 12.32
C LEU A 135 -7.94 -3.01 12.16
N GLN A 136 -7.17 -3.29 13.22
CA GLN A 136 -5.72 -3.40 13.16
C GLN A 136 -5.29 -4.60 12.31
N ALA A 137 -5.92 -5.78 12.51
CA ALA A 137 -5.67 -6.96 11.68
C ALA A 137 -6.01 -6.71 10.19
N VAL A 138 -7.10 -6.00 9.91
CA VAL A 138 -7.47 -5.56 8.55
C VAL A 138 -6.40 -4.66 7.95
N THR A 139 -5.94 -3.65 8.69
CA THR A 139 -4.88 -2.75 8.21
C THR A 139 -3.57 -3.49 7.94
N GLN A 140 -3.19 -4.42 8.82
CA GLN A 140 -2.00 -5.24 8.65
C GLN A 140 -2.10 -6.15 7.42
N ALA A 141 -3.28 -6.70 7.13
CA ALA A 141 -3.49 -7.50 5.93
C ALA A 141 -3.27 -6.69 4.65
N TYR A 142 -3.74 -5.44 4.59
CA TYR A 142 -3.44 -4.57 3.44
C TYR A 142 -1.94 -4.22 3.32
N GLN A 143 -1.24 -4.02 4.45
CA GLN A 143 0.20 -3.79 4.46
C GLN A 143 0.99 -5.01 3.97
N GLU A 144 0.56 -6.21 4.32
CA GLU A 144 1.14 -7.46 3.83
C GLU A 144 0.92 -7.62 2.32
N GLU A 145 -0.28 -7.31 1.81
CA GLU A 145 -0.56 -7.33 0.36
C GLU A 145 0.27 -6.30 -0.40
N MET A 146 0.50 -5.12 0.16
CA MET A 146 1.45 -4.14 -0.39
C MET A 146 2.85 -4.72 -0.49
N HIS A 147 3.35 -5.30 0.61
CA HIS A 147 4.69 -5.85 0.66
C HIS A 147 4.87 -6.98 -0.36
N ARG A 148 3.86 -7.85 -0.50
CA ARG A 148 3.84 -8.90 -1.55
C ARG A 148 3.90 -8.29 -2.95
N CYS A 149 3.08 -7.28 -3.21
CA CYS A 149 3.08 -6.58 -4.50
C CYS A 149 4.47 -5.99 -4.81
N GLU A 150 5.10 -5.31 -3.85
CA GLU A 150 6.44 -4.76 -4.01
C GLU A 150 7.51 -5.83 -4.28
N VAL A 151 7.47 -6.95 -3.55
CA VAL A 151 8.41 -8.07 -3.74
C VAL A 151 8.23 -8.69 -5.12
N HIS A 152 6.99 -8.90 -5.57
CA HIS A 152 6.70 -9.41 -6.91
C HIS A 152 7.15 -8.45 -8.01
N LEU A 153 6.95 -7.15 -7.82
CA LEU A 153 7.38 -6.13 -8.77
C LEU A 153 8.92 -6.10 -8.88
N ARG A 154 9.64 -6.07 -7.75
CA ARG A 154 11.10 -6.11 -7.73
C ARG A 154 11.65 -7.37 -8.40
N LYS A 155 11.03 -8.53 -8.17
CA LYS A 155 11.42 -9.78 -8.83
C LYS A 155 11.24 -9.70 -10.34
N ARG A 156 10.10 -9.16 -10.80
CA ARG A 156 9.83 -8.98 -12.23
C ARG A 156 10.82 -8.03 -12.88
N GLU A 157 11.17 -6.93 -12.22
CA GLU A 157 12.21 -5.99 -12.69
C GLU A 157 13.58 -6.69 -12.81
N ALA A 158 13.97 -7.48 -11.81
CA ALA A 158 15.22 -8.25 -11.83
C ALA A 158 15.25 -9.28 -12.97
N ASP A 159 14.17 -10.06 -13.16
CA ASP A 159 14.06 -11.06 -14.22
C ASP A 159 14.14 -10.42 -15.62
N ILE A 160 13.57 -9.22 -15.80
CA ILE A 160 13.65 -8.47 -17.06
C ILE A 160 15.08 -8.00 -17.32
N ALA A 161 15.77 -7.45 -16.32
CA ALA A 161 17.14 -6.99 -16.50
C ALA A 161 18.11 -8.13 -16.77
N GLU A 162 17.94 -9.29 -16.13
CA GLU A 162 18.75 -10.47 -16.42
C GLU A 162 18.60 -10.90 -17.88
N ARG A 163 17.35 -10.96 -18.37
CA ARG A 163 17.07 -11.27 -19.78
C ARG A 163 17.67 -10.24 -20.74
N LEU A 164 17.52 -8.96 -20.43
CA LEU A 164 18.10 -7.89 -21.26
C LEU A 164 19.63 -7.95 -21.26
N GLY A 165 20.28 -8.23 -20.13
CA GLY A 165 21.72 -8.42 -20.04
C GLY A 165 22.19 -9.61 -20.89
N GLY A 166 21.44 -10.71 -20.92
CA GLY A 166 21.71 -11.83 -21.83
C GLY A 166 21.61 -11.44 -23.31
N ILE A 167 20.57 -10.68 -23.68
CA ILE A 167 20.39 -10.16 -25.06
C ILE A 167 21.54 -9.22 -25.44
N SER A 168 21.93 -8.29 -24.56
CA SER A 168 23.06 -7.39 -24.78
C SER A 168 24.37 -8.16 -24.99
N MET A 169 24.63 -9.20 -24.19
CA MET A 169 25.82 -10.03 -24.34
C MET A 169 25.84 -10.75 -25.71
N GLN A 170 24.71 -11.32 -26.13
CA GLN A 170 24.57 -11.95 -27.44
C GLN A 170 24.75 -10.95 -28.58
N ALA A 171 24.12 -9.78 -28.47
CA ALA A 171 24.25 -8.71 -29.45
C ALA A 171 25.70 -8.22 -29.55
N ASN A 172 26.42 -8.11 -28.43
CA ASN A 172 27.83 -7.72 -28.39
C ASN A 172 28.72 -8.76 -29.11
N ILE A 173 28.47 -10.06 -28.91
CA ILE A 173 29.16 -11.14 -29.63
C ILE A 173 28.92 -11.01 -31.14
N VAL A 174 27.68 -10.77 -31.55
CA VAL A 174 27.33 -10.59 -32.98
C VAL A 174 28.00 -9.35 -33.57
N ALA A 175 27.99 -8.23 -32.86
CA ALA A 175 28.66 -6.99 -33.27
C ALA A 175 30.18 -7.17 -33.41
N MET A 176 30.80 -7.91 -32.49
CA MET A 176 32.22 -8.25 -32.55
C MET A 176 32.54 -9.15 -33.76
N ASN A 177 31.73 -10.19 -34.00
CA ASN A 177 31.89 -11.07 -35.16
C ASN A 177 31.74 -10.30 -36.48
N ALA A 178 30.79 -9.37 -36.54
CA ALA A 178 30.58 -8.51 -37.70
C ALA A 178 31.78 -7.58 -37.93
N ARG A 179 32.37 -7.01 -36.87
CA ARG A 179 33.62 -6.21 -36.96
C ARG A 179 34.78 -7.02 -37.54
N ILE A 180 34.97 -8.26 -37.06
CA ILE A 180 36.03 -9.15 -37.57
C ILE A 180 35.80 -9.46 -39.06
N SER A 181 34.56 -9.74 -39.46
CA SER A 181 34.21 -9.98 -40.86
C SER A 181 34.43 -8.75 -41.75
N ALA A 182 34.04 -7.56 -41.27
CA ALA A 182 34.27 -6.30 -41.97
C ALA A 182 35.76 -6.03 -42.17
N ALA A 183 36.59 -6.25 -41.14
CA ALA A 183 38.04 -6.13 -41.25
C ALA A 183 38.63 -7.13 -42.26
N ARG A 184 38.14 -8.37 -42.28
CA ARG A 184 38.58 -9.41 -43.23
C ARG A 184 38.21 -9.10 -44.68
N ALA A 185 37.10 -8.40 -44.92
CA ALA A 185 36.64 -8.03 -46.27
C ALA A 185 37.48 -6.90 -46.92
N GLY A 186 38.46 -6.33 -46.21
CA GLY A 186 39.36 -5.31 -46.74
C GLY A 186 38.61 -4.06 -47.22
N ALA A 187 38.81 -3.65 -48.47
CA ALA A 187 38.19 -2.44 -49.03
C ALA A 187 36.65 -2.48 -49.02
N TYR A 188 36.06 -3.67 -49.18
CA TYR A 188 34.59 -3.86 -49.22
C TYR A 188 33.93 -3.81 -47.84
N GLY A 189 34.70 -3.88 -46.75
CA GLY A 189 34.18 -3.88 -45.38
C GLY A 189 34.08 -2.51 -44.72
N LYS A 190 34.55 -1.43 -45.38
CA LYS A 190 34.65 -0.09 -44.76
C LYS A 190 33.30 0.44 -44.27
N GLU A 191 32.25 0.33 -45.09
CA GLU A 191 30.90 0.80 -44.75
C GLU A 191 30.26 -0.07 -43.64
N PHE A 192 30.48 -1.39 -43.70
CA PHE A 192 30.03 -2.32 -42.65
C PHE A 192 30.72 -2.05 -41.30
N SER A 193 31.99 -1.66 -41.30
CA SER A 193 32.74 -1.37 -40.08
C SER A 193 32.10 -0.23 -39.27
N VAL A 194 31.62 0.82 -39.93
CA VAL A 194 30.93 1.95 -39.29
C VAL A 194 29.64 1.50 -38.61
N ILE A 195 28.81 0.70 -39.31
CA ILE A 195 27.55 0.18 -38.76
C ILE A 195 27.81 -0.68 -37.51
N THR A 196 28.85 -1.53 -37.55
CA THR A 196 29.18 -2.40 -36.43
C THR A 196 29.76 -1.67 -35.21
N MET A 197 30.33 -0.48 -35.41
CA MET A 197 30.79 0.39 -34.34
C MET A 197 29.59 1.03 -33.63
N VAL A 198 28.66 1.64 -34.38
CA VAL A 198 27.43 2.23 -33.84
C VAL A 198 26.59 1.19 -33.10
N LEU A 199 26.49 -0.04 -33.64
CA LEU A 199 25.78 -1.13 -32.97
C LEU A 199 26.40 -1.46 -31.61
N ALA A 200 27.74 -1.47 -31.50
CA ALA A 200 28.43 -1.73 -30.25
C ALA A 200 28.19 -0.63 -29.21
N ASP A 201 28.17 0.63 -29.64
CA ASP A 201 27.89 1.78 -28.77
C ASP A 201 26.47 1.71 -28.21
N ILE A 202 25.47 1.40 -29.05
CA ILE A 202 24.07 1.20 -28.62
C ILE A 202 23.97 0.08 -27.57
N ILE A 203 24.64 -1.05 -27.81
CA ILE A 203 24.63 -2.18 -26.87
C ILE A 203 25.24 -1.77 -25.51
N GLN A 204 26.32 -0.98 -25.54
CA GLN A 204 26.96 -0.48 -24.32
C GLN A 204 26.05 0.49 -23.55
N GLU A 205 25.33 1.38 -24.23
CA GLU A 205 24.33 2.27 -23.63
C GLU A 205 23.17 1.48 -23.01
N MET A 206 22.67 0.46 -23.72
CA MET A 206 21.63 -0.45 -23.20
C MET A 206 22.09 -1.14 -21.91
N ASP A 207 23.32 -1.65 -21.86
CA ASP A 207 23.90 -2.28 -20.66
C ASP A 207 24.06 -1.33 -19.48
N GLN A 208 24.32 -0.04 -19.73
CA GLN A 208 24.37 0.97 -18.68
C GLN A 208 22.97 1.25 -18.13
N LEU A 209 21.96 1.40 -19.00
CA LEU A 209 20.57 1.62 -18.62
C LEU A 209 20.00 0.45 -17.80
N ILE A 210 20.24 -0.79 -18.22
CA ILE A 210 19.79 -1.99 -17.51
C ILE A 210 20.36 -2.05 -16.09
N ARG A 211 21.66 -1.75 -15.93
CA ARG A 211 22.31 -1.68 -14.62
C ARG A 211 21.76 -0.56 -13.73
N HIS A 212 21.32 0.56 -14.31
CA HIS A 212 20.70 1.65 -13.56
C HIS A 212 19.29 1.31 -13.05
N VAL A 213 18.52 0.50 -13.79
CA VAL A 213 17.16 0.11 -13.42
C VAL A 213 17.14 -0.98 -12.34
N VAL A 214 18.11 -1.91 -12.35
CA VAL A 214 18.15 -3.05 -11.41
C VAL A 214 19.23 -2.94 -10.34
N GLY A 215 20.18 -2.02 -10.48
CA GLY A 215 21.03 -1.62 -9.37
C GLY A 215 20.15 -1.13 -8.21
N PRO A 216 20.54 -1.39 -6.94
CA PRO A 216 19.82 -0.82 -5.80
C PRO A 216 19.71 0.68 -6.08
N LYS A 217 18.47 1.21 -6.16
CA LYS A 217 18.22 2.66 -6.22
C LYS A 217 19.23 3.29 -5.28
N GLY A 218 20.17 4.03 -5.85
CA GLY A 218 21.35 4.48 -5.14
C GLY A 218 20.94 4.97 -3.77
N ALA A 219 21.67 4.52 -2.74
CA ALA A 219 21.66 5.13 -1.43
C ALA A 219 22.09 6.59 -1.59
N GLN A 220 21.16 7.41 -2.04
CA GLN A 220 21.24 8.85 -2.07
C GLN A 220 20.04 9.31 -1.28
N ALA A 221 20.17 9.18 0.04
CA ALA A 221 19.34 9.91 0.96
C ALA A 221 19.43 11.40 0.59
N PRO A 222 18.32 12.10 0.31
CA PRO A 222 18.35 13.54 0.18
C PRO A 222 18.54 14.12 1.59
N GLY A 223 19.73 14.66 1.86
CA GLY A 223 20.01 15.43 3.08
C GLY A 223 20.80 14.69 4.16
N ALA A 224 22.07 14.38 3.90
CA ALA A 224 23.04 14.32 4.98
C ALA A 224 23.52 15.75 5.26
N GLU A 225 22.90 16.40 6.24
CA GLU A 225 23.42 17.62 6.86
C GLU A 225 24.86 17.30 7.35
N PRO A 226 25.87 18.15 7.10
CA PRO A 226 27.21 17.91 7.64
C PRO A 226 27.15 17.83 9.17
N PRO A 227 28.00 17.00 9.81
CA PRO A 227 27.94 16.81 11.25
C PRO A 227 28.07 18.15 11.99
N ARG A 228 27.09 18.46 12.84
CA ARG A 228 27.14 19.65 13.70
C ARG A 228 28.40 19.61 14.56
N PRO A 229 29.11 20.75 14.72
CA PRO A 229 30.25 20.81 15.63
C PRO A 229 29.80 20.50 17.06
N ALA A 230 30.65 19.79 17.79
CA ALA A 230 30.40 19.34 19.17
C ALA A 230 29.98 20.52 20.07
N PRO A 231 29.06 20.30 21.04
CA PRO A 231 28.64 21.35 21.96
C PRO A 231 29.83 21.83 22.79
N GLN A 232 30.09 23.14 22.74
CA GLN A 232 31.07 23.77 23.62
C GLN A 232 30.60 23.64 25.07
N PRO A 233 31.50 23.34 26.03
CA PRO A 233 31.15 23.30 27.44
C PRO A 233 30.70 24.69 27.91
N TRP A 234 29.54 24.72 28.56
CA TRP A 234 28.93 25.85 29.25
C TRP A 234 29.96 26.67 30.04
N THR A 235 30.22 27.89 29.61
CA THR A 235 30.92 28.88 30.42
C THR A 235 29.93 29.48 31.41
N VAL A 236 30.16 29.24 32.70
CA VAL A 236 29.46 29.90 33.80
C VAL A 236 29.73 31.41 33.73
N ARG A 237 28.77 32.19 33.23
CA ARG A 237 28.77 33.63 33.48
C ARG A 237 28.41 33.84 34.94
N LYS A 238 29.41 34.22 35.76
CA LYS A 238 29.19 34.81 37.07
C LYS A 238 28.34 36.08 36.88
N ALA A 239 27.19 36.12 37.55
CA ALA A 239 26.39 37.33 37.68
C ALA A 239 27.14 38.35 38.54
N PHE A 240 27.23 39.58 38.03
CA PHE A 240 27.29 40.82 38.80
C PHE A 240 26.07 41.63 38.40
#